data_AF-A0AAU2JGX1-F1
#
_entry.id   AF-A0AAU2JGX1-F1
#
_cell.length_a   1.000
_cell.length_b   1.000
_cell.length_c   1.000
_cell.angle_alpha   90.00
_cell.angle_beta   90.00
_cell.angle_gamma   90.00
#
_symmetry.space_group_name_H-M   'P 1'
#
loop_
_entity.id
_entity.type
_entity.pdbx_description
1 polymer ?
#
loop_
_entity_poly.entity_id
_entity_poly.type
_entity_poly.pdbx_seq_one_letter_code
_entity_poly.pdbx_strand_id
1 'polypeptide(L)'
;MSSTASSGRQWDGTPNRPHRQRTLRVAHDSPTRLVRSAQPSRCRDCGNRIDWYTRTADHPVSLHPHELDATTVPAATQWHVSSGIAHPADDGTPWCRIPHLALCPARDAPTLLSPQIAALRRHLALHTRRLLDTGTLTPPTPTPAPSPHPHRTQPHWQPSRCLAARPGPLSCSSTPATSPAAPSTPSSA
;
A
#
# COMPACT_ATOMS: atom_id res chain seq x y z
N MET A 1 -27.18 -33.19 -24.64
CA MET A 1 -26.33 -33.14 -23.43
C MET A 1 -25.95 -31.69 -23.23
N SER A 2 -26.57 -30.99 -22.27
CA SER A 2 -26.40 -29.55 -22.10
C SER A 2 -25.78 -29.26 -20.74
N SER A 3 -24.53 -28.85 -20.73
CA SER A 3 -23.78 -28.46 -19.53
C SER A 3 -24.21 -27.05 -19.10
N THR A 4 -24.89 -26.94 -17.96
CA THR A 4 -25.24 -25.66 -17.36
C THR A 4 -24.01 -25.08 -16.65
N ALA A 5 -23.41 -24.06 -17.25
CA ALA A 5 -22.40 -23.22 -16.62
C ALA A 5 -23.00 -22.55 -15.37
N SER A 6 -22.47 -22.87 -14.19
CA SER A 6 -22.86 -22.24 -12.92
C SER A 6 -22.38 -20.79 -12.90
N SER A 7 -23.25 -19.86 -13.30
CA SER A 7 -23.05 -18.43 -13.07
C SER A 7 -23.06 -18.17 -11.56
N GLY A 8 -22.13 -17.35 -11.05
CA GLY A 8 -22.00 -16.96 -9.64
C GLY A 8 -23.19 -16.17 -9.06
N ARG A 9 -24.37 -16.80 -9.01
CA ARG A 9 -25.59 -16.32 -8.37
C ARG A 9 -25.80 -17.12 -7.08
N GLN A 10 -26.19 -16.42 -6.01
CA GLN A 10 -26.73 -17.08 -4.82
C GLN A 10 -28.09 -17.72 -5.17
N TRP A 11 -28.54 -18.68 -4.37
CA TRP A 11 -29.77 -19.45 -4.64
C TRP A 11 -31.04 -18.59 -4.73
N ASP A 12 -30.98 -17.35 -4.24
CA ASP A 12 -32.02 -16.33 -4.24
C ASP A 12 -31.95 -15.37 -5.45
N GLY A 13 -31.02 -15.56 -6.38
CA GLY A 13 -30.84 -14.72 -7.56
C GLY A 13 -30.08 -13.41 -7.31
N THR A 14 -29.63 -13.16 -6.09
CA THR A 14 -28.85 -11.96 -5.77
C THR A 14 -27.44 -12.06 -6.40
N PRO A 15 -26.96 -11.02 -7.10
CA PRO A 15 -25.61 -11.01 -7.64
C PRO A 15 -24.61 -11.05 -6.48
N ASN A 16 -23.66 -11.99 -6.54
CA ASN A 16 -22.61 -12.15 -5.53
C ASN A 16 -21.74 -10.89 -5.47
N ARG A 17 -22.07 -9.96 -4.56
CA ARG A 17 -21.27 -8.75 -4.36
C ARG A 17 -19.99 -9.16 -3.63
N PRO A 18 -18.79 -8.87 -4.17
CA PRO A 18 -17.57 -9.07 -3.42
C PRO A 18 -17.65 -8.24 -2.15
N HIS A 19 -17.57 -8.90 -0.99
CA HIS A 19 -17.67 -8.25 0.31
C HIS A 19 -16.63 -7.13 0.38
N ARG A 20 -17.09 -5.87 0.32
CA ARG A 20 -16.24 -4.72 0.66
C ARG A 20 -16.01 -4.84 2.17
N GLN A 21 -14.78 -5.16 2.57
CA GLN A 21 -14.43 -5.17 3.98
C GLN A 21 -14.57 -3.74 4.51
N ARG A 22 -15.66 -3.49 5.25
CA ARG A 22 -15.81 -2.26 6.02
C ARG A 22 -14.84 -2.39 7.20
N THR A 23 -13.72 -1.67 7.12
CA THR A 23 -12.81 -1.54 8.25
C THR A 23 -13.50 -0.68 9.30
N LEU A 24 -14.02 -1.33 10.34
CA LEU A 24 -14.54 -0.62 11.50
C LEU A 24 -13.32 -0.01 12.20
N ARG A 25 -13.13 1.31 12.04
CA ARG A 25 -12.03 2.04 12.67
C ARG A 25 -12.35 2.18 14.15
N VAL A 26 -11.55 1.53 14.98
CA VAL A 26 -11.62 1.67 16.44
C VAL A 26 -10.86 2.95 16.79
N ALA A 27 -11.46 3.80 17.64
CA ALA A 27 -10.79 5.00 18.14
C ALA A 27 -9.46 4.63 18.81
N HIS A 28 -8.46 5.50 18.66
CA HIS A 28 -7.08 5.23 19.10
C HIS A 28 -6.99 4.89 20.59
N ASP A 29 -7.81 5.56 21.39
CA ASP A 29 -7.93 5.54 22.85
C ASP A 29 -8.94 4.49 23.36
N SER A 30 -9.59 3.73 22.47
CA SER A 30 -10.59 2.74 22.89
C SER A 30 -9.93 1.52 23.56
N PRO A 31 -10.43 1.06 24.72
CA PRO A 31 -9.93 -0.15 25.38
C PRO A 31 -10.17 -1.43 24.56
N THR A 32 -11.13 -1.40 23.62
CA THR A 32 -11.40 -2.54 22.72
C THR A 32 -10.39 -2.67 21.59
N ARG A 33 -9.47 -1.70 21.44
CA ARG A 33 -8.50 -1.67 20.36
C ARG A 33 -7.56 -2.87 20.36
N LEU A 34 -7.07 -3.30 21.53
CA LEU A 34 -6.17 -4.45 21.63
C LEU A 34 -6.83 -5.74 21.12
N VAL A 35 -8.13 -5.89 21.37
CA VAL A 35 -8.92 -7.05 20.92
C VAL A 35 -9.17 -7.00 19.40
N ARG A 36 -9.14 -5.81 18.80
CA ARG A 36 -9.43 -5.59 17.36
C ARG A 36 -8.22 -5.20 16.52
N SER A 37 -7.05 -5.06 17.11
CA SER A 37 -5.78 -4.95 16.39
C SER A 37 -5.44 -6.27 15.70
N ALA A 38 -4.63 -6.21 14.64
CA ALA A 38 -4.30 -7.35 13.81
C ALA A 38 -5.52 -7.95 13.08
N GLN A 39 -6.34 -7.13 12.41
CA GLN A 39 -7.52 -7.66 11.71
C GLN A 39 -7.06 -8.65 10.63
N PRO A 40 -7.36 -9.95 10.76
CA PRO A 40 -6.85 -10.94 9.85
C PRO A 40 -7.59 -10.81 8.52
N SER A 41 -6.84 -10.84 7.42
CA SER A 41 -7.40 -10.92 6.08
C SER A 41 -6.52 -11.77 5.18
N ARG A 42 -6.89 -11.85 3.90
CA ARG A 42 -6.06 -12.46 2.85
C ARG A 42 -5.64 -11.42 1.84
N CYS A 43 -4.42 -11.56 1.34
CA CYS A 43 -3.94 -10.77 0.21
C CYS A 43 -4.73 -11.16 -1.05
N ARG A 44 -5.19 -10.18 -1.82
CA ARG A 44 -5.94 -10.45 -3.06
C ARG A 44 -5.05 -11.02 -4.17
N ASP A 45 -3.79 -10.63 -4.19
CA ASP A 45 -2.86 -11.00 -5.27
C ASP A 45 -2.29 -12.42 -5.07
N CYS A 46 -2.03 -12.83 -3.82
CA CYS A 46 -1.40 -14.13 -3.52
C CYS A 46 -2.19 -15.05 -2.56
N GLY A 47 -3.32 -14.60 -2.01
CA GLY A 47 -4.18 -15.42 -1.13
C GLY A 47 -3.63 -15.71 0.27
N ASN A 48 -2.37 -15.36 0.54
CA ASN A 48 -1.72 -15.56 1.83
C ASN A 48 -2.37 -14.70 2.92
N ARG A 49 -2.31 -15.20 4.15
CA ARG A 49 -2.84 -14.50 5.33
C ARG A 49 -2.00 -13.25 5.62
N ILE A 50 -2.69 -12.16 5.94
CA ILE A 50 -2.11 -10.89 6.36
C ILE A 50 -2.90 -10.37 7.56
N ASP A 51 -2.27 -9.56 8.39
CA ASP A 51 -2.93 -8.86 9.48
C ASP A 51 -2.86 -7.35 9.24
N TRP A 52 -3.98 -6.66 9.37
CA TRP A 52 -4.04 -5.21 9.24
C TRP A 52 -3.85 -4.53 10.59
N TYR A 53 -2.94 -3.55 10.60
CA TYR A 53 -2.67 -2.70 11.74
C TYR A 53 -2.88 -1.24 11.39
N THR A 54 -3.36 -0.47 12.37
CA THR A 54 -3.37 0.99 12.28
C THR A 54 -1.95 1.51 12.44
N ARG A 55 -1.53 2.44 11.59
CA ARG A 55 -0.28 3.20 11.76
C ARG A 55 -0.56 4.51 12.49
N THR A 56 0.46 5.06 13.15
CA THR A 56 0.41 6.41 13.75
C THR A 56 0.01 7.51 12.77
N ALA A 57 0.30 7.35 11.47
CA ALA A 57 0.00 8.31 10.42
C ALA A 57 -1.30 7.99 9.64
N ASP A 58 -2.32 7.37 10.27
CA ASP A 58 -3.67 7.06 9.75
C ASP A 58 -3.85 6.05 8.59
N HIS A 59 -2.77 5.67 7.90
CA HIS A 59 -2.83 4.65 6.84
C HIS A 59 -2.66 3.26 7.45
N PRO A 60 -3.60 2.32 7.29
CA PRO A 60 -3.40 0.96 7.78
C PRO A 60 -2.28 0.29 6.96
N VAL A 61 -1.47 -0.51 7.65
CA VAL A 61 -0.40 -1.31 7.04
C VAL A 61 -0.77 -2.79 7.14
N SER A 62 -0.52 -3.53 6.08
CA SER A 62 -0.63 -4.99 6.08
C SER A 62 0.71 -5.59 6.49
N LEU A 63 0.73 -6.28 7.62
CA LEU A 63 1.89 -7.01 8.12
C LEU A 63 1.67 -8.50 7.95
N HIS A 64 2.76 -9.23 7.74
CA HIS A 64 2.70 -10.68 7.79
C HIS A 64 2.52 -11.14 9.26
N PRO A 65 1.72 -12.19 9.53
CA PRO A 65 1.44 -12.63 10.91
C PRO A 65 2.66 -13.20 11.63
N HIS A 66 3.65 -13.69 10.89
CA HIS A 66 4.85 -14.30 11.45
C HIS A 66 5.84 -13.25 11.93
N GLU A 67 6.31 -13.43 13.16
CA GLU A 67 7.34 -12.61 13.80
C GLU A 67 8.72 -13.16 13.44
N LEU A 68 9.67 -12.26 13.23
CA LEU A 68 11.02 -12.55 12.78
C LEU A 68 12.02 -11.86 13.70
N ASP A 69 13.21 -12.42 13.80
CA ASP A 69 14.30 -11.81 14.55
C ASP A 69 14.69 -10.48 13.90
N ALA A 70 14.70 -9.40 14.69
CA ALA A 70 15.06 -8.08 14.21
C ALA A 70 16.48 -8.04 13.63
N THR A 71 17.40 -8.85 14.15
CA THR A 71 18.81 -8.89 13.69
C THR A 71 18.97 -9.46 12.28
N THR A 72 18.00 -10.24 11.79
CA THR A 72 18.08 -10.88 10.47
C THR A 72 17.29 -10.15 9.39
N VAL A 73 16.52 -9.13 9.77
CA VAL A 73 15.66 -8.35 8.87
C VAL A 73 16.28 -6.97 8.65
N PRO A 74 16.36 -6.45 7.42
CA PRO A 74 16.84 -5.09 7.19
C PRO A 74 15.96 -4.05 7.89
N ALA A 75 16.59 -3.08 8.57
CA ALA A 75 15.91 -2.03 9.35
C ALA A 75 14.80 -1.29 8.58
N ALA A 76 14.98 -1.07 7.27
CA ALA A 76 13.98 -0.42 6.41
C ALA A 76 12.65 -1.19 6.28
N THR A 77 12.66 -2.49 6.56
CA THR A 77 11.50 -3.38 6.45
C THR A 77 10.97 -3.87 7.80
N GLN A 78 11.59 -3.45 8.90
CA GLN A 78 11.17 -3.81 10.25
C GLN A 78 9.99 -2.95 10.70
N TRP A 79 8.99 -3.63 11.26
CA TRP A 79 7.83 -3.01 11.87
C TRP A 79 7.60 -3.63 13.24
N HIS A 80 7.45 -2.77 14.23
CA HIS A 80 7.05 -3.17 15.57
C HIS A 80 5.56 -2.87 15.80
N VAL A 81 4.90 -3.66 16.66
CA VAL A 81 3.50 -3.43 17.04
C VAL A 81 3.41 -3.19 18.54
N SER A 82 3.10 -1.95 18.93
CA SER A 82 2.84 -1.59 20.33
C SER A 82 1.39 -1.16 20.49
N SER A 83 0.69 -1.73 21.48
CA SER A 83 -0.69 -1.35 21.83
C SER A 83 -1.67 -1.35 20.62
N GLY A 84 -1.46 -2.27 19.69
CA GLY A 84 -2.25 -2.39 18.45
C GLY A 84 -1.89 -1.40 17.34
N ILE A 85 -0.83 -0.61 17.51
CA ILE A 85 -0.28 0.31 16.51
C ILE A 85 0.97 -0.27 15.89
N ALA A 86 1.03 -0.26 14.56
CA ALA A 86 2.25 -0.57 13.85
C ALA A 86 3.14 0.68 13.72
N HIS A 87 4.36 0.57 14.19
CA HIS A 87 5.42 1.57 14.10
C HIS A 87 6.49 1.09 13.09
N PRO A 88 6.93 1.96 12.16
CA PRO A 88 8.10 1.65 11.35
C PRO A 88 9.36 1.74 12.21
N ALA A 89 10.38 0.96 11.84
CA ALA A 89 11.69 0.86 12.50
C ALA A 89 11.72 -0.02 13.76
N ASP A 90 12.95 -0.33 14.17
CA ASP A 90 13.29 -1.07 15.37
C ASP A 90 12.92 -0.25 16.61
N ASP A 91 12.20 -0.86 17.55
CA ASP A 91 11.93 -0.31 18.87
C ASP A 91 12.87 -0.89 19.94
N GLY A 92 13.89 -1.63 19.51
CA GLY A 92 14.84 -2.34 20.38
C GLY A 92 14.32 -3.69 20.86
N THR A 93 13.16 -4.13 20.38
CA THR A 93 12.69 -5.49 20.65
C THR A 93 13.38 -6.48 19.73
N PRO A 94 13.67 -7.71 20.19
CA PRO A 94 14.31 -8.71 19.35
C PRO A 94 13.40 -9.26 18.24
N TRP A 95 12.13 -8.82 18.19
CA TRP A 95 11.12 -9.34 17.28
C TRP A 95 10.53 -8.22 16.44
N CYS A 96 10.49 -8.44 15.14
CA CYS A 96 9.86 -7.54 14.20
C CYS A 96 8.87 -8.29 13.31
N ARG A 97 7.97 -7.51 12.68
CA ARG A 97 7.11 -7.97 11.59
C ARG A 97 7.53 -7.26 10.30
N ILE A 98 7.19 -7.88 9.18
CA ILE A 98 7.52 -7.34 7.85
C ILE A 98 6.23 -6.99 7.11
N PRO A 99 6.21 -5.88 6.34
CA PRO A 99 5.11 -5.56 5.44
C PRO A 99 4.86 -6.68 4.46
N HIS A 100 3.59 -7.05 4.30
CA HIS A 100 3.25 -8.10 3.34
C HIS A 100 3.67 -7.74 1.91
N LEU A 101 3.69 -6.46 1.55
CA LEU A 101 4.14 -6.01 0.23
C LEU A 101 5.59 -6.41 -0.09
N ALA A 102 6.48 -6.46 0.92
CA ALA A 102 7.86 -6.92 0.74
C ALA A 102 7.98 -8.45 0.62
N LEU A 103 7.00 -9.18 1.18
CA LEU A 103 6.96 -10.65 1.20
C LEU A 103 6.08 -11.27 0.11
N CYS A 104 5.24 -10.46 -0.53
CA CYS A 104 4.20 -10.95 -1.43
C CYS A 104 4.83 -11.62 -2.65
N PRO A 105 4.59 -12.92 -2.90
CA PRO A 105 5.17 -13.62 -4.04
C PRO A 105 4.63 -13.13 -5.40
N ALA A 106 3.49 -12.42 -5.39
CA ALA A 106 2.92 -11.78 -6.59
C ALA A 106 3.56 -10.41 -6.92
N ARG A 107 4.51 -9.93 -6.11
CA ARG A 107 5.27 -8.69 -6.32
C ARG A 107 6.72 -9.02 -6.58
N ASP A 108 7.45 -8.16 -7.29
CA ASP A 108 8.88 -8.33 -7.49
C ASP A 108 9.64 -8.41 -6.15
N ALA A 109 10.68 -9.23 -6.13
CA ALA A 109 11.50 -9.39 -4.93
C ALA A 109 12.29 -8.10 -4.68
N PRO A 110 12.32 -7.58 -3.44
CA PRO A 110 13.26 -6.54 -3.06
C PRO A 110 14.70 -6.96 -3.37
N THR A 111 15.54 -6.02 -3.81
CA THR A 111 16.93 -6.29 -4.24
C THR A 111 17.83 -6.85 -3.14
N LEU A 112 17.51 -6.57 -1.86
CA LEU A 112 18.23 -7.07 -0.70
C LEU A 112 17.28 -7.84 0.22
N LEU A 113 17.27 -9.17 0.08
CA LEU A 113 16.57 -10.08 0.98
C LEU A 113 17.57 -10.88 1.79
N SER A 114 17.42 -10.88 3.11
CA SER A 114 18.16 -11.84 3.94
C SER A 114 17.71 -13.28 3.63
N PRO A 115 18.55 -14.30 3.87
CA PRO A 115 18.20 -15.69 3.58
C PRO A 115 16.90 -16.15 4.25
N GLN A 116 16.62 -15.67 5.45
CA GLN A 116 15.41 -15.97 6.19
C GLN A 116 14.16 -15.40 5.51
N ILE A 117 14.23 -14.15 5.03
CA ILE A 117 13.14 -13.53 4.27
C ILE A 117 12.93 -14.25 2.93
N ALA A 118 14.01 -14.64 2.26
CA ALA A 118 13.93 -15.41 1.02
C ALA A 118 13.27 -16.78 1.23
N ALA A 119 13.58 -17.48 2.34
CA ALA A 119 12.94 -18.74 2.70
C ALA A 119 11.44 -18.56 2.99
N LEU A 120 11.07 -17.51 3.75
CA LEU A 120 9.68 -17.19 4.04
C LEU A 120 8.89 -16.89 2.74
N ARG A 121 9.48 -16.08 1.86
CA ARG A 121 8.87 -15.76 0.56
C ARG A 121 8.69 -17.01 -0.32
N ARG A 122 9.66 -17.94 -0.30
CA ARG A 122 9.54 -19.24 -0.99
C ARG A 122 8.39 -20.06 -0.44
N HIS A 123 8.24 -20.13 0.89
CA HIS A 123 7.12 -20.83 1.52
C HIS A 123 5.77 -20.22 1.11
N LEU A 124 5.65 -18.90 1.11
CA LEU A 124 4.45 -18.20 0.65
C LEU A 124 4.15 -18.43 -0.83
N ALA A 125 5.18 -18.51 -1.68
CA ALA A 125 5.02 -18.82 -3.10
C ALA A 125 4.47 -20.24 -3.31
N LEU A 126 4.99 -21.24 -2.58
CA LEU A 126 4.48 -22.61 -2.64
C LEU A 126 3.04 -22.70 -2.14
N HIS A 127 2.71 -22.00 -1.05
CA HIS A 127 1.33 -21.95 -0.57
C HIS A 127 0.40 -21.28 -1.60
N THR A 128 0.82 -20.18 -2.22
CA THR A 128 0.07 -19.53 -3.31
C THR A 128 -0.17 -20.49 -4.47
N ARG A 129 0.84 -21.27 -4.86
CA ARG A 129 0.72 -22.27 -5.93
C ARG A 129 -0.33 -23.33 -5.58
N ARG A 130 -0.32 -23.85 -4.34
CA ARG A 130 -1.35 -24.79 -3.87
C ARG A 130 -2.75 -24.17 -3.87
N LEU A 131 -2.89 -22.89 -3.53
CA LEU A 131 -4.17 -22.19 -3.58
C LEU A 131 -4.70 -22.07 -5.03
N LEU A 132 -3.81 -21.81 -5.98
CA LEU A 132 -4.14 -21.81 -7.41
C LEU A 132 -4.55 -23.20 -7.90
N ASP A 133 -3.77 -24.24 -7.57
CA ASP A 133 -4.02 -25.61 -8.03
C ASP A 133 -5.35 -26.18 -7.46
N THR A 134 -5.76 -25.74 -6.26
CA THR A 134 -7.03 -26.11 -5.64
C THR A 134 -8.22 -25.24 -6.09
N GLY A 135 -7.98 -24.22 -6.92
CA GLY A 135 -9.01 -23.27 -7.36
C GLY A 135 -9.52 -22.32 -6.28
N THR A 136 -8.86 -22.26 -5.12
CA THR A 136 -9.23 -21.35 -4.02
C THR A 136 -8.77 -19.91 -4.26
N LEU A 137 -7.70 -19.75 -5.05
CA LEU A 137 -7.30 -18.46 -5.62
C LEU A 137 -7.64 -18.45 -7.10
N THR A 138 -8.50 -17.53 -7.53
CA THR A 138 -8.74 -17.29 -8.95
C THR A 138 -7.63 -16.37 -9.47
N PRO A 139 -6.83 -16.79 -10.49
CA PRO A 139 -5.84 -15.91 -11.08
C PRO A 139 -6.54 -14.69 -11.70
N PRO A 140 -5.93 -13.50 -11.64
CA PRO A 140 -6.46 -12.34 -12.34
C PRO A 140 -6.54 -12.67 -13.83
N THR A 141 -7.74 -12.59 -14.40
CA THR A 141 -7.94 -12.83 -15.83
C THR A 141 -7.08 -11.82 -16.59
N PRO A 142 -6.18 -12.25 -17.49
CA PRO A 142 -5.44 -11.32 -18.32
C PRO A 142 -6.46 -10.51 -19.10
N THR A 143 -6.47 -9.19 -18.86
CA THR A 143 -7.32 -8.29 -19.65
C THR A 143 -6.84 -8.40 -21.10
N PRO A 144 -7.69 -8.75 -22.07
CA PRO A 144 -7.28 -8.79 -23.45
C PRO A 144 -6.72 -7.43 -23.84
N ALA A 145 -5.52 -7.42 -24.42
CA ALA A 145 -4.88 -6.21 -24.90
C ALA A 145 -5.89 -5.44 -25.77
N PRO A 146 -6.03 -4.11 -25.60
CA PRO A 146 -6.94 -3.34 -26.42
C PRO A 146 -6.53 -3.49 -27.88
N SER A 147 -7.36 -4.15 -28.68
CA SER A 147 -7.24 -4.09 -30.13
C SER A 147 -7.24 -2.61 -30.55
N PRO A 148 -6.42 -2.20 -31.53
CA PRO A 148 -6.37 -0.82 -32.00
C PRO A 148 -7.68 -0.52 -32.73
N HIS A 149 -8.68 -0.04 -32.00
CA HIS A 149 -9.91 0.50 -32.57
C HIS A 149 -9.78 2.01 -32.71
N PRO A 150 -10.12 2.58 -33.88
CA PRO A 150 -10.00 4.00 -34.12
C PRO A 150 -10.95 4.79 -33.21
N HIS A 151 -10.41 5.87 -32.66
CA HIS A 151 -11.03 6.92 -31.84
C HIS A 151 -12.55 6.88 -31.74
N ARG A 152 -13.06 6.50 -30.56
CA ARG A 152 -14.34 6.99 -30.06
C ARG A 152 -14.17 7.46 -28.63
N THR A 153 -14.43 8.75 -28.44
CA THR A 153 -14.26 9.52 -27.21
C THR A 153 -15.00 8.87 -26.04
N GLN A 154 -14.26 8.38 -25.05
CA GLN A 154 -14.77 7.97 -23.74
C GLN A 154 -14.56 9.12 -22.75
N PRO A 155 -15.51 9.37 -21.82
CA PRO A 155 -15.33 10.35 -20.76
C PRO A 155 -14.24 9.87 -19.80
N HIS A 156 -13.20 10.66 -19.71
CA HIS A 156 -12.05 10.48 -18.83
C HIS A 156 -12.48 10.53 -17.36
N TRP A 157 -12.35 9.42 -16.63
CA TRP A 157 -12.33 9.46 -15.18
C TRP A 157 -10.93 9.91 -14.74
N GLN A 158 -10.80 11.18 -14.37
CA GLN A 158 -9.59 11.73 -13.79
C GLN A 158 -9.43 11.27 -12.33
N PRO A 159 -8.26 10.76 -11.93
CA PRO A 159 -7.90 10.65 -10.52
C PRO A 159 -7.58 12.04 -9.98
N SER A 160 -8.24 12.41 -8.88
CA SER A 160 -8.05 13.67 -8.16
C SER A 160 -6.57 13.86 -7.78
N ARG A 161 -5.89 14.81 -8.42
CA ARG A 161 -4.58 15.29 -8.00
C ARG A 161 -4.72 16.10 -6.70
N CYS A 162 -3.91 15.76 -5.70
CA CYS A 162 -3.63 16.64 -4.58
C CYS A 162 -3.04 17.96 -5.11
N LEU A 163 -3.80 19.06 -5.04
CA LEU A 163 -3.25 20.40 -5.26
C LEU A 163 -2.53 20.84 -3.98
N ALA A 164 -1.21 20.89 -4.08
CA ALA A 164 -0.38 21.75 -3.25
C ALA A 164 -0.85 23.19 -3.43
N ALA A 165 -1.11 23.87 -2.31
CA ALA A 165 -1.47 25.27 -2.30
C ALA A 165 -0.23 26.17 -2.44
N ARG A 166 -0.47 27.35 -3.05
CA ARG A 166 0.28 28.63 -3.08
C ARG A 166 1.03 28.92 -4.40
N PRO A 167 1.18 30.19 -4.85
CA PRO A 167 0.75 31.49 -4.27
C PRO A 167 -0.11 32.38 -5.22
N GLY A 168 -0.71 33.45 -4.66
CA GLY A 168 -1.54 34.43 -5.39
C GLY A 168 -0.76 35.55 -6.11
N PRO A 169 -1.45 36.37 -6.94
CA PRO A 169 -0.85 37.04 -8.09
C PRO A 169 -0.34 38.47 -7.86
N LEU A 170 0.60 38.82 -8.73
CA LEU A 170 1.17 40.14 -8.99
C LEU A 170 0.10 41.14 -9.47
N SER A 171 0.18 42.38 -9.01
CA SER A 171 -0.43 43.54 -9.67
C SER A 171 0.62 44.62 -9.83
N CYS A 172 0.81 45.07 -11.08
CA CYS A 172 1.74 46.11 -11.48
C CYS A 172 1.01 47.46 -11.56
N SER A 173 1.66 48.52 -11.11
CA SER A 173 1.34 49.90 -11.50
C SER A 173 2.64 50.72 -11.53
N SER A 174 3.03 51.13 -12.74
CA SER A 174 4.09 52.09 -13.11
C SER A 174 3.78 53.49 -12.53
N THR A 175 4.64 54.50 -12.31
CA THR A 175 5.97 55.01 -12.76
C THR A 175 6.20 56.34 -11.96
N PRO A 176 7.23 57.20 -12.14
CA PRO A 176 8.66 57.03 -12.42
C PRO A 176 9.61 57.89 -11.51
N ALA A 177 10.92 57.66 -11.70
CA ALA A 177 12.06 58.59 -11.61
C ALA A 177 12.45 59.26 -10.27
N THR A 178 13.68 58.99 -9.80
CA THR A 178 14.78 59.98 -9.67
C THR A 178 16.05 59.29 -9.15
N SER A 179 17.06 59.20 -10.01
CA SER A 179 18.50 59.02 -9.68
C SER A 179 19.03 60.36 -9.13
N PRO A 180 20.23 60.51 -8.52
CA PRO A 180 21.40 59.62 -8.56
C PRO A 180 22.24 59.56 -7.24
N ALA A 181 23.35 58.81 -7.28
CA ALA A 181 24.72 59.25 -6.93
C ALA A 181 25.53 58.20 -6.15
N ALA A 182 26.57 57.68 -6.83
CA ALA A 182 27.75 57.10 -6.19
C ALA A 182 28.59 58.18 -5.50
N PRO A 183 29.51 57.84 -4.59
CA PRO A 183 30.91 57.63 -5.02
C PRO A 183 31.61 56.46 -4.27
N SER A 184 32.37 55.62 -4.96
CA SER A 184 33.85 55.67 -5.14
C SER A 184 34.67 55.16 -3.94
N THR A 185 35.53 54.17 -4.26
CA THR A 185 36.63 53.58 -3.49
C THR A 185 37.73 54.62 -3.13
N PRO A 186 38.67 54.31 -2.21
CA PRO A 186 39.94 53.61 -2.54
C PRO A 186 40.35 52.57 -1.46
N SER A 187 41.00 51.44 -1.79
CA SER A 187 42.43 51.21 -2.10
C SER A 187 43.41 51.28 -0.90
N SER A 188 44.04 50.13 -0.65
CA SER A 188 45.39 49.85 -0.11
C SER A 188 45.75 50.16 1.36
N ALA A 189 46.13 49.09 2.07
CA ALA A 189 47.50 48.86 2.55
C ALA A 189 47.73 47.36 2.77
#